data_AF-A0A7W8FY38-F1
#
_entry.id   AF-A0A7W8FY38-F1
#
_cell.length_a   1.000
_cell.length_b   1.000
_cell.length_c   1.000
_cell.angle_alpha   90.00
_cell.angle_beta   90.00
_cell.angle_gamma   90.00
#
_symmetry.space_group_name_H-M   'P 1'
#
loop_
_entity.id
_entity.type
_entity.pdbx_description
1 polymer ?
#
loop_
_entity_poly.entity_id
_entity_poly.type
_entity_poly.pdbx_seq_one_letter_code
_entity_poly.pdbx_strand_id
1 'polypeptide(L)'
;MAKRRYVAPARGAVAPGVFDHPVFAGFAAHRAWLDGVAWPSLDALNCALAADGAAERVVAQDAALLSDGEHYELRIARRGHIATRPDNWHDLLNALVWIEHPSLKRALNRRQVAEIAQVGPAQRSRAQCALTHFDEGGAIVVLRDAALLPLWDAHDWHGLFWRERAAWFDGRIDVIVFGHALLEHALTPGQLITAKCIAVLDIAGASGRDELRVDTRPRAMQRASLAVAEATARGVVFVDPQELRPLPLSGIPGWHAGTDDEAFYRNAECFRPLRPGRVYPAPRVLQASDEDASDA
;
A
#
# COMPACT_ATOMS: atom_id res chain seq x y z
N MET A 1 6.85 -21.81 18.20
CA MET A 1 6.63 -22.23 16.79
C MET A 1 7.48 -21.35 15.89
N ALA A 2 8.34 -21.93 15.05
CA ALA A 2 9.05 -21.14 14.03
C ALA A 2 7.99 -20.48 13.13
N LYS A 3 8.08 -19.15 12.98
CA LYS A 3 7.15 -18.40 12.12
C LYS A 3 7.40 -18.86 10.69
N ARG A 4 6.56 -19.76 10.17
CA ARG A 4 6.64 -20.22 8.78
C ARG A 4 6.50 -18.97 7.90
N ARG A 5 7.55 -18.68 7.13
CA ARG A 5 7.51 -17.65 6.09
C ARG A 5 6.42 -18.06 5.09
N TYR A 6 5.56 -17.11 4.72
CA TYR A 6 4.58 -17.35 3.67
C TYR A 6 5.28 -17.70 2.36
N VAL A 7 4.70 -18.63 1.61
CA VAL A 7 5.16 -19.05 0.29
C VAL A 7 4.00 -18.83 -0.64
N ALA A 8 4.18 -17.93 -1.61
CA ALA A 8 3.18 -17.67 -2.62
C ALA A 8 2.90 -18.94 -3.45
N PRO A 9 1.66 -19.14 -3.94
CA PRO A 9 1.36 -20.20 -4.88
C PRO A 9 2.23 -20.04 -6.15
N ALA A 10 2.60 -21.16 -6.77
CA ALA A 10 3.18 -21.12 -8.10
C ALA A 10 2.21 -20.42 -9.07
N ARG A 11 2.71 -19.79 -10.14
CA ARG A 11 1.88 -19.00 -11.06
C ARG A 11 0.66 -19.76 -11.58
N GLY A 12 0.85 -20.99 -12.05
CA GLY A 12 -0.24 -21.84 -12.54
C GLY A 12 -1.16 -22.44 -11.45
N ALA A 13 -0.88 -22.17 -10.17
CA ALA A 13 -1.67 -22.62 -9.02
C ALA A 13 -2.47 -21.48 -8.36
N VAL A 14 -2.37 -20.25 -8.86
CA VAL A 14 -3.24 -19.14 -8.44
C VAL A 14 -4.66 -19.46 -8.90
N ALA A 15 -5.62 -19.40 -7.99
CA ALA A 15 -7.01 -19.72 -8.33
C ALA A 15 -7.59 -18.71 -9.35
N PRO A 16 -8.44 -19.15 -10.29
CA PRO A 16 -9.11 -18.25 -11.21
C PRO A 16 -9.90 -17.15 -10.46
N GLY A 17 -9.85 -15.92 -10.97
CA GLY A 17 -10.55 -14.78 -10.37
C GLY A 17 -9.93 -14.23 -9.08
N VAL A 18 -8.79 -14.74 -8.61
CA VAL A 18 -8.05 -14.18 -7.46
C VAL A 18 -7.81 -12.68 -7.64
N PHE A 19 -7.44 -12.28 -8.84
CA PHE A 19 -7.15 -10.87 -9.10
C PHE A 19 -8.42 -10.02 -9.12
N ASP A 20 -9.63 -10.58 -9.32
CA ASP A 20 -10.92 -9.85 -9.27
C ASP A 20 -11.23 -9.32 -7.87
N HIS A 21 -10.48 -9.79 -6.88
CA HIS A 21 -10.53 -9.28 -5.52
C HIS A 21 -10.22 -7.77 -5.47
N PRO A 22 -11.02 -6.94 -4.76
CA PRO A 22 -10.86 -5.49 -4.70
C PRO A 22 -9.49 -4.98 -4.24
N VAL A 23 -8.74 -5.79 -3.50
CA VAL A 23 -7.34 -5.50 -3.11
C VAL A 23 -6.43 -5.19 -4.30
N PHE A 24 -6.72 -5.75 -5.48
CA PHE A 24 -5.96 -5.54 -6.72
C PHE A 24 -6.55 -4.46 -7.63
N ALA A 25 -7.61 -3.74 -7.20
CA ALA A 25 -8.29 -2.76 -8.04
C ALA A 25 -7.36 -1.65 -8.56
N GLY A 26 -6.38 -1.24 -7.75
CA GLY A 26 -5.37 -0.26 -8.13
C GLY A 26 -4.38 -0.73 -9.21
N PHE A 27 -4.43 -2.01 -9.62
CA PHE A 27 -3.55 -2.61 -10.62
C PHE A 27 -4.33 -3.16 -11.82
N ALA A 28 -5.57 -2.71 -12.01
CA ALA A 28 -6.46 -3.20 -13.07
C ALA A 28 -5.86 -3.01 -14.48
N ALA A 29 -5.09 -1.93 -14.71
CA ALA A 29 -4.41 -1.67 -15.98
C ALA A 29 -3.37 -2.75 -16.33
N HIS A 30 -2.87 -3.48 -15.34
CA HIS A 30 -1.83 -4.50 -15.49
C HIS A 30 -2.36 -5.93 -15.46
N ARG A 31 -3.68 -6.10 -15.66
CA ARG A 31 -4.34 -7.39 -15.56
C ARG A 31 -3.79 -8.47 -16.48
N ALA A 32 -3.41 -8.11 -17.70
CA ALA A 32 -2.80 -9.04 -18.64
C ALA A 32 -1.53 -9.71 -18.06
N TRP A 33 -0.77 -9.02 -17.20
CA TRP A 33 0.43 -9.56 -16.56
C TRP A 33 0.15 -10.35 -15.30
N LEU A 34 -1.01 -10.16 -14.67
CA LEU A 34 -1.43 -10.90 -13.49
C LEU A 34 -2.12 -12.22 -13.91
N ASP A 35 -3.08 -12.14 -14.83
CA ASP A 35 -3.87 -13.28 -15.29
C ASP A 35 -3.16 -14.16 -16.32
N GLY A 36 -2.12 -13.65 -16.99
CA GLY A 36 -1.41 -14.36 -18.05
C GLY A 36 -0.77 -15.67 -17.58
N VAL A 37 -0.62 -16.64 -18.47
CA VAL A 37 0.07 -17.91 -18.14
C VAL A 37 1.58 -17.74 -17.98
N ALA A 38 2.17 -16.78 -18.69
CA ALA A 38 3.60 -16.47 -18.67
C ALA A 38 3.89 -15.24 -17.81
N TRP A 39 5.08 -15.19 -17.24
CA TRP A 39 5.60 -13.99 -16.60
C TRP A 39 5.88 -12.89 -17.64
N PRO A 40 5.62 -11.61 -17.33
CA PRO A 40 5.99 -10.53 -18.23
C PRO A 40 7.51 -10.44 -18.37
N SER A 41 7.97 -10.05 -19.56
CA SER A 41 9.40 -9.79 -19.76
C SER A 41 9.82 -8.53 -19.01
N LEU A 42 11.10 -8.44 -18.66
CA LEU A 42 11.67 -7.23 -18.09
C LEU A 42 11.52 -6.03 -19.04
N ASP A 43 11.58 -6.25 -20.36
CA ASP A 43 11.36 -5.19 -21.35
C ASP A 43 9.94 -4.65 -21.31
N ALA A 44 8.92 -5.52 -21.17
CA ALA A 44 7.53 -5.09 -21.04
C ALA A 44 7.32 -4.25 -19.77
N LEU A 45 7.91 -4.68 -18.65
CA LEU A 45 7.88 -3.91 -17.40
C LEU A 45 8.61 -2.58 -17.53
N ASN A 46 9.79 -2.57 -18.17
CA ASN A 46 10.57 -1.36 -18.41
C ASN A 46 9.88 -0.37 -19.35
N CYS A 47 9.13 -0.84 -20.34
CA CYS A 47 8.32 0.02 -21.20
C CYS A 47 7.23 0.74 -20.41
N ALA A 48 6.56 0.07 -19.48
CA ALA A 48 5.55 0.72 -18.64
C ALA A 48 6.16 1.69 -17.62
N LEU A 49 7.31 1.33 -17.01
CA LEU A 49 8.03 2.26 -16.12
C LEU A 49 8.44 3.54 -16.85
N ALA A 50 8.91 3.43 -18.09
CA ALA A 50 9.37 4.57 -18.88
C ALA A 50 8.25 5.55 -19.27
N ALA A 51 6.97 5.16 -19.18
CA ALA A 51 5.84 6.03 -19.52
C ALA A 51 5.77 7.30 -18.63
N ASP A 52 6.31 7.24 -17.40
CA ASP A 52 6.44 8.37 -16.47
C ASP A 52 7.78 9.14 -16.64
N GLY A 53 8.54 8.87 -17.70
CA GLY A 53 9.91 9.42 -17.85
C GLY A 53 10.88 8.89 -16.79
N ALA A 54 10.58 7.72 -16.22
CA ALA A 54 11.35 7.13 -15.13
C ALA A 54 12.80 6.82 -15.54
N ALA A 55 13.74 7.15 -14.63
CA ALA A 55 15.12 6.68 -14.73
C ALA A 55 15.27 5.23 -14.22
N GLU A 56 14.29 4.76 -13.44
CA GLU A 56 14.28 3.42 -12.87
C GLU A 56 13.93 2.35 -13.90
N ARG A 57 14.63 1.22 -13.84
CA ARG A 57 14.44 0.05 -14.69
C ARG A 57 14.53 -1.22 -13.87
N VAL A 58 13.64 -2.18 -14.14
CA VAL A 58 13.79 -3.55 -13.64
C VAL A 58 14.91 -4.26 -14.37
N VAL A 59 15.76 -4.93 -13.60
CA VAL A 59 16.88 -5.74 -14.09
C VAL A 59 16.85 -7.11 -13.43
N ALA A 60 17.31 -8.14 -14.14
CA ALA A 60 17.38 -9.49 -13.60
C ALA A 60 18.33 -9.53 -12.39
N GLN A 61 17.87 -10.11 -11.29
CA GLN A 61 18.73 -10.46 -10.16
C GLN A 61 19.47 -11.76 -10.50
N ASP A 62 20.55 -11.64 -11.27
CA ASP A 62 21.43 -12.75 -11.62
C ASP A 62 22.60 -12.90 -10.63
N ALA A 63 23.43 -13.93 -10.84
CA ALA A 63 24.59 -14.19 -10.00
C ALA A 63 25.61 -13.05 -10.01
N ALA A 64 25.75 -12.33 -11.14
CA ALA A 64 26.67 -11.20 -11.25
C ALA A 64 26.19 -10.02 -10.40
N LEU A 65 24.90 -9.68 -10.47
CA LEU A 65 24.27 -8.64 -9.66
C LEU A 65 24.39 -8.97 -8.17
N LEU A 66 24.15 -10.21 -7.76
CA LEU A 66 24.29 -10.63 -6.37
C LEU A 66 25.75 -10.58 -5.87
N SER A 67 26.71 -10.84 -6.76
CA SER A 67 28.14 -10.88 -6.40
C SER A 67 28.77 -9.51 -6.13
N ASP A 68 28.21 -8.43 -6.64
CA ASP A 68 28.77 -7.08 -6.44
C ASP A 68 28.54 -6.52 -5.02
N GLY A 69 27.70 -7.21 -4.21
CA GLY A 69 27.43 -6.88 -2.81
C GLY A 69 26.73 -5.54 -2.57
N GLU A 70 26.25 -4.85 -3.62
CA GLU A 70 25.62 -3.54 -3.46
C GLU A 70 24.23 -3.66 -2.83
N HIS A 71 24.01 -2.88 -1.78
CA HIS A 71 22.72 -2.81 -1.08
C HIS A 71 21.59 -2.40 -2.02
N TYR A 72 20.46 -3.10 -1.96
CA TYR A 72 19.29 -2.93 -2.86
C TYR A 72 18.86 -1.46 -3.02
N GLU A 73 18.63 -0.74 -1.92
CA GLU A 73 18.20 0.67 -1.98
C GLU A 73 19.27 1.61 -2.58
N LEU A 74 20.55 1.32 -2.34
CA LEU A 74 21.65 2.11 -2.91
C LEU A 74 21.78 1.87 -4.42
N ARG A 75 21.54 0.63 -4.87
CA ARG A 75 21.52 0.27 -6.29
C ARG A 75 20.46 1.04 -7.04
N ILE A 76 19.24 1.10 -6.51
CA ILE A 76 18.14 1.87 -7.12
C ILE A 76 18.54 3.34 -7.21
N ALA A 77 19.02 3.93 -6.12
CA ALA A 77 19.35 5.35 -6.09
C ALA A 77 20.53 5.74 -7.00
N ARG A 78 21.54 4.87 -7.13
CA ARG A 78 22.76 5.16 -7.91
C ARG A 78 22.68 4.77 -9.37
N ARG A 79 21.99 3.67 -9.67
CA ARG A 79 21.97 3.06 -11.01
C ARG A 79 20.58 3.07 -11.64
N GLY A 80 19.53 3.40 -10.88
CA GLY A 80 18.14 3.22 -11.33
C GLY A 80 17.73 1.75 -11.44
N HIS A 81 18.52 0.81 -10.93
CA HIS A 81 18.30 -0.63 -11.16
C HIS A 81 17.48 -1.25 -10.03
N ILE A 82 16.26 -1.68 -10.35
CA ILE A 82 15.38 -2.46 -9.48
C ILE A 82 15.67 -3.95 -9.70
N ALA A 83 16.46 -4.54 -8.79
CA ALA A 83 16.82 -5.95 -8.87
C ALA A 83 15.58 -6.83 -8.70
N THR A 84 15.27 -7.63 -9.72
CA THR A 84 14.03 -8.40 -9.87
C THR A 84 14.37 -9.86 -10.11
N ARG A 85 13.92 -10.76 -9.23
CA ARG A 85 14.06 -12.21 -9.39
C ARG A 85 13.19 -12.67 -10.56
N PRO A 86 13.69 -13.58 -11.41
CA PRO A 86 12.87 -14.18 -12.45
C PRO A 86 11.73 -14.98 -11.82
N ASP A 87 10.58 -14.98 -12.51
CA ASP A 87 9.43 -15.83 -12.19
C ASP A 87 8.94 -15.71 -10.73
N ASN A 88 8.87 -14.49 -10.22
CA ASN A 88 8.63 -14.22 -8.81
C ASN A 88 7.46 -13.24 -8.58
N TRP A 89 6.44 -13.70 -7.83
CA TRP A 89 5.24 -12.90 -7.56
C TRP A 89 5.55 -11.62 -6.79
N HIS A 90 6.37 -11.72 -5.75
CA HIS A 90 6.78 -10.59 -4.94
C HIS A 90 7.41 -9.48 -5.78
N ASP A 91 8.34 -9.83 -6.66
CA ASP A 91 9.07 -8.84 -7.46
C ASP A 91 8.24 -8.32 -8.63
N LEU A 92 7.34 -9.15 -9.21
CA LEU A 92 6.34 -8.67 -10.15
C LEU A 92 5.42 -7.63 -9.49
N LEU A 93 4.85 -7.95 -8.33
CA LEU A 93 3.97 -7.02 -7.61
C LEU A 93 4.72 -5.75 -7.22
N ASN A 94 5.96 -5.85 -6.74
CA ASN A 94 6.81 -4.69 -6.47
C ASN A 94 7.04 -3.83 -7.72
N ALA A 95 7.28 -4.43 -8.88
CA ALA A 95 7.39 -3.70 -10.14
C ALA A 95 6.08 -2.96 -10.51
N LEU A 96 4.92 -3.57 -10.29
CA LEU A 96 3.63 -2.90 -10.50
C LEU A 96 3.44 -1.71 -9.53
N VAL A 97 3.87 -1.85 -8.28
CA VAL A 97 3.83 -0.72 -7.32
C VAL A 97 4.75 0.43 -7.78
N TRP A 98 5.91 0.13 -8.36
CA TRP A 98 6.77 1.15 -8.97
C TRP A 98 6.10 1.87 -10.15
N ILE A 99 5.32 1.15 -10.96
CA ILE A 99 4.59 1.71 -12.10
C ILE A 99 3.41 2.58 -11.65
N GLU A 100 2.59 2.10 -10.71
CA GLU A 100 1.36 2.78 -10.28
C GLU A 100 1.62 3.91 -9.25
N HIS A 101 2.71 3.80 -8.48
CA HIS A 101 3.04 4.74 -7.40
C HIS A 101 4.49 5.25 -7.44
N PRO A 102 4.97 5.78 -8.58
CA PRO A 102 6.38 6.10 -8.78
C PRO A 102 6.87 7.18 -7.80
N SER A 103 6.09 8.25 -7.59
CA SER A 103 6.44 9.33 -6.65
C SER A 103 6.66 8.83 -5.22
N LEU A 104 5.80 7.92 -4.74
CA LEU A 104 5.89 7.38 -3.39
C LEU A 104 7.06 6.39 -3.27
N LYS A 105 7.26 5.49 -4.24
CA LYS A 105 8.41 4.58 -4.24
C LYS A 105 9.74 5.32 -4.29
N ARG A 106 9.85 6.39 -5.10
CA ARG A 106 11.03 7.27 -5.13
C ARG A 106 11.26 7.97 -3.79
N ALA A 107 10.21 8.46 -3.15
CA ALA A 107 10.32 9.10 -1.83
C ALA A 107 10.80 8.10 -0.76
N LEU A 108 10.24 6.88 -0.75
CA LEU A 108 10.67 5.80 0.14
C LEU A 108 12.15 5.44 -0.10
N ASN A 109 12.57 5.23 -1.35
CA ASN A 109 13.96 4.90 -1.68
C ASN A 109 14.93 6.01 -1.25
N ARG A 110 14.63 7.28 -1.58
CA ARG A 110 15.46 8.42 -1.14
C ARG A 110 15.58 8.49 0.37
N ARG A 111 14.49 8.23 1.10
CA ARG A 111 14.51 8.22 2.57
C ARG A 111 15.31 7.04 3.12
N GLN A 112 15.17 5.85 2.55
CA GLN A 112 16.00 4.69 2.91
C GLN A 112 17.50 4.99 2.74
N VAL A 113 17.88 5.58 1.61
CA VAL A 113 19.28 5.95 1.33
C VAL A 113 19.81 6.98 2.33
N ALA A 114 19.00 7.99 2.67
CA ALA A 114 19.38 8.99 3.67
C ALA A 114 19.61 8.36 5.05
N GLU A 115 18.77 7.41 5.46
CA GLU A 115 18.97 6.68 6.72
C GLU A 115 20.19 5.76 6.65
N ILE A 116 20.42 5.06 5.54
CA ILE A 116 21.63 4.21 5.34
C ILE A 116 22.90 5.05 5.44
N ALA A 117 22.91 6.28 4.93
CA ALA A 117 24.05 7.19 5.07
C ALA A 117 24.35 7.55 6.54
N GLN A 118 23.35 7.50 7.43
CA GLN A 118 23.51 7.79 8.85
C GLN A 118 23.94 6.58 9.68
N VAL A 119 23.31 5.42 9.47
CA VAL A 119 23.51 4.22 10.32
C VAL A 119 24.34 3.11 9.66
N GLY A 120 24.71 3.29 8.40
CA GLY A 120 25.39 2.29 7.57
C GLY A 120 24.42 1.23 7.00
N PRO A 121 24.89 0.40 6.04
CA PRO A 121 24.04 -0.57 5.33
C PRO A 121 23.71 -1.84 6.13
N ALA A 122 24.39 -2.07 7.26
CA ALA A 122 24.20 -3.28 8.08
C ALA A 122 23.15 -3.11 9.19
N GLN A 123 22.89 -1.88 9.62
CA GLN A 123 21.94 -1.56 10.69
C GLN A 123 20.67 -0.98 10.11
N ARG A 124 19.54 -1.18 10.81
CA ARG A 124 18.26 -0.56 10.46
C ARG A 124 17.84 0.43 11.52
N SER A 125 17.66 1.68 11.12
CA SER A 125 17.03 2.69 11.99
C SER A 125 15.54 2.38 12.18
N ARG A 126 14.90 3.05 13.14
CA ARG A 126 13.44 2.93 13.31
C ARG A 126 12.71 3.40 12.06
N ALA A 127 13.16 4.47 11.43
CA ALA A 127 12.59 4.96 10.19
C ALA A 127 12.75 3.94 9.06
N GLN A 128 13.92 3.30 8.89
CA GLN A 128 14.07 2.22 7.92
C GLN A 128 13.08 1.07 8.17
N CYS A 129 12.89 0.66 9.42
CA CYS A 129 11.88 -0.34 9.77
C CYS A 129 10.46 0.12 9.40
N ALA A 130 10.12 1.40 9.58
CA ALA A 130 8.81 1.94 9.23
C ALA A 130 8.59 1.97 7.71
N LEU A 131 9.60 2.46 6.97
CA LEU A 131 9.61 2.51 5.51
C LEU A 131 9.47 1.11 4.91
N THR A 132 10.23 0.13 5.40
CA THR A 132 10.13 -1.27 4.95
C THR A 132 8.78 -1.88 5.29
N HIS A 133 8.24 -1.67 6.50
CA HIS A 133 6.92 -2.19 6.85
C HIS A 133 5.80 -1.61 5.98
N PHE A 134 5.90 -0.33 5.61
CA PHE A 134 4.95 0.28 4.69
C PHE A 134 5.16 -0.22 3.26
N ASP A 135 6.39 -0.36 2.78
CA ASP A 135 6.66 -0.85 1.43
C ASP A 135 6.19 -2.30 1.22
N GLU A 136 6.36 -3.16 2.22
CA GLU A 136 5.91 -4.56 2.16
C GLU A 136 4.42 -4.71 2.46
N GLY A 137 3.91 -4.00 3.47
CA GLY A 137 2.61 -4.26 4.09
C GLY A 137 1.67 -3.08 4.17
N GLY A 138 1.97 -1.98 3.48
CA GLY A 138 1.32 -0.69 3.69
C GLY A 138 0.05 -0.45 2.88
N ALA A 139 -0.74 0.50 3.36
CA ALA A 139 -1.85 1.08 2.63
C ALA A 139 -2.05 2.54 3.06
N ILE A 140 -2.68 3.34 2.21
CA ILE A 140 -3.12 4.70 2.56
C ILE A 140 -4.62 4.62 2.76
N VAL A 141 -5.09 5.04 3.93
CA VAL A 141 -6.52 5.14 4.23
C VAL A 141 -6.93 6.59 4.10
N VAL A 142 -7.84 6.87 3.18
CA VAL A 142 -8.38 8.20 2.93
C VAL A 142 -9.73 8.31 3.61
N LEU A 143 -9.86 9.25 4.54
CA LEU A 143 -11.05 9.53 5.31
C LEU A 143 -11.66 10.84 4.80
N ARG A 144 -12.95 10.81 4.48
CA ARG A 144 -13.78 12.01 4.20
C ARG A 144 -14.83 12.23 5.28
N ASP A 145 -14.91 11.33 6.25
CA ASP A 145 -15.69 11.48 7.47
C ASP A 145 -14.75 11.30 8.67
N ALA A 146 -14.52 12.41 9.39
CA ALA A 146 -13.62 12.42 10.54
C ALA A 146 -14.16 11.56 11.71
N ALA A 147 -15.46 11.25 11.76
CA ALA A 147 -16.06 10.42 12.81
C ALA A 147 -15.61 8.95 12.74
N LEU A 148 -15.07 8.51 11.61
CA LEU A 148 -14.54 7.14 11.44
C LEU A 148 -13.17 6.95 12.10
N LEU A 149 -12.38 8.01 12.26
CA LEU A 149 -11.04 7.91 12.81
C LEU A 149 -11.01 7.43 14.27
N PRO A 150 -11.85 7.95 15.20
CA PRO A 150 -11.91 7.43 16.57
C PRO A 150 -12.26 5.95 16.66
N LEU A 151 -13.15 5.45 15.79
CA LEU A 151 -13.49 4.01 15.75
C LEU A 151 -12.26 3.18 15.37
N TRP A 152 -11.51 3.64 14.37
CA TRP A 152 -10.29 2.97 13.93
C TRP A 152 -9.18 3.04 14.98
N ASP A 153 -8.92 4.22 15.55
CA ASP A 153 -7.88 4.42 16.58
C ASP A 153 -8.17 3.60 17.84
N ALA A 154 -9.44 3.41 18.20
CA ALA A 154 -9.87 2.56 19.31
C ALA A 154 -9.85 1.06 19.00
N HIS A 155 -9.58 0.66 17.75
CA HIS A 155 -9.77 -0.72 17.26
C HIS A 155 -11.22 -1.22 17.48
N ASP A 156 -12.22 -0.34 17.38
CA ASP A 156 -13.62 -0.73 17.36
C ASP A 156 -13.97 -1.30 15.98
N TRP A 157 -13.49 -2.51 15.71
CA TRP A 157 -13.64 -3.17 14.42
C TRP A 157 -15.10 -3.40 14.05
N HIS A 158 -15.93 -3.74 15.03
CA HIS A 158 -17.36 -3.87 14.84
C HIS A 158 -17.99 -2.50 14.50
N GLY A 159 -17.60 -1.43 15.17
CA GLY A 159 -18.02 -0.08 14.82
C GLY A 159 -17.62 0.32 13.40
N LEU A 160 -16.34 0.18 13.07
CA LEU A 160 -15.76 0.63 11.80
C LEU A 160 -16.27 -0.16 10.60
N PHE A 161 -16.42 -1.48 10.71
CA PHE A 161 -16.76 -2.34 9.57
C PHE A 161 -18.23 -2.76 9.52
N TRP A 162 -18.90 -2.95 10.67
CA TRP A 162 -20.29 -3.39 10.73
C TRP A 162 -21.27 -2.24 10.89
N ARG A 163 -21.11 -1.41 11.94
CA ARG A 163 -22.04 -0.28 12.16
C ARG A 163 -21.88 0.80 11.10
N GLU A 164 -20.64 1.14 10.73
CA GLU A 164 -20.31 2.09 9.66
C GLU A 164 -20.13 1.41 8.29
N ARG A 165 -20.76 0.25 8.05
CA ARG A 165 -20.64 -0.51 6.80
C ARG A 165 -20.89 0.32 5.54
N ALA A 166 -21.87 1.24 5.60
CA ALA A 166 -22.19 2.13 4.48
C ALA A 166 -21.01 3.02 4.05
N ALA A 167 -20.13 3.41 4.98
CA ALA A 167 -18.99 4.28 4.71
C ALA A 167 -18.02 3.71 3.66
N TRP A 168 -17.91 2.39 3.61
CA TRP A 168 -17.04 1.65 2.69
C TRP A 168 -17.58 1.58 1.26
N PHE A 169 -18.87 1.88 1.08
CA PHE A 169 -19.54 1.91 -0.22
C PHE A 169 -19.80 3.33 -0.73
N ASP A 170 -20.06 4.27 0.18
CA ASP A 170 -20.45 5.65 -0.14
C ASP A 170 -19.27 6.64 -0.30
N GLY A 171 -18.03 6.15 -0.10
CA GLY A 171 -16.80 6.93 -0.28
C GLY A 171 -16.36 7.76 0.93
N ARG A 172 -17.01 7.61 2.10
CA ARG A 172 -16.54 8.23 3.34
C ARG A 172 -15.20 7.68 3.83
N ILE A 173 -14.86 6.44 3.45
CA ILE A 173 -13.55 5.83 3.67
C ILE A 173 -13.09 5.05 2.43
N ASP A 174 -11.81 5.21 2.10
CA ASP A 174 -11.14 4.62 0.95
C ASP A 174 -9.78 4.04 1.31
N VAL A 175 -9.32 3.06 0.54
CA VAL A 175 -8.01 2.42 0.75
C VAL A 175 -7.24 2.32 -0.56
N ILE A 176 -6.01 2.82 -0.54
CA ILE A 176 -5.01 2.60 -1.58
C ILE A 176 -4.06 1.53 -1.05
N VAL A 177 -4.11 0.32 -1.63
CA VAL A 177 -3.23 -0.78 -1.24
C VAL A 177 -1.88 -0.58 -1.91
N PHE A 178 -0.81 -0.55 -1.11
CA PHE A 178 0.55 -0.25 -1.59
C PHE A 178 1.52 -1.40 -1.35
N GLY A 179 1.38 -2.11 -0.22
CA GLY A 179 2.31 -3.15 0.20
C GLY A 179 2.38 -4.32 -0.79
N HIS A 180 3.51 -4.51 -1.45
CA HIS A 180 3.65 -5.57 -2.46
C HIS A 180 3.65 -6.98 -1.85
N ALA A 181 4.17 -7.15 -0.63
CA ALA A 181 4.05 -8.43 0.09
C ALA A 181 2.61 -8.69 0.56
N LEU A 182 1.87 -7.64 0.95
CA LEU A 182 0.46 -7.73 1.29
C LEU A 182 -0.40 -8.16 0.10
N LEU A 183 -0.09 -7.67 -1.11
CA LEU A 183 -0.69 -8.14 -2.36
C LEU A 183 -0.33 -9.61 -2.64
N GLU A 184 0.91 -10.03 -2.37
CA GLU A 184 1.36 -11.42 -2.53
C GLU A 184 0.60 -12.38 -1.60
N HIS A 185 0.30 -11.93 -0.38
CA HIS A 185 -0.56 -12.67 0.56
C HIS A 185 -1.98 -12.85 0.02
N ALA A 186 -2.52 -11.85 -0.67
CA ALA A 186 -3.86 -11.91 -1.26
C ALA A 186 -3.97 -12.91 -2.44
N LEU A 187 -2.85 -13.48 -2.92
CA LEU A 187 -2.87 -14.57 -3.90
C LEU A 187 -3.47 -15.87 -3.33
N THR A 188 -3.58 -15.98 -2.00
CA THR A 188 -4.22 -17.10 -1.32
C THR A 188 -5.59 -16.66 -0.78
N PRO A 189 -6.71 -17.01 -1.45
CA PRO A 189 -8.05 -16.67 -0.98
C PRO A 189 -8.30 -17.11 0.47
N GLY A 190 -9.03 -16.28 1.22
CA GLY A 190 -9.38 -16.55 2.61
C GLY A 190 -8.28 -16.19 3.63
N GLN A 191 -7.10 -15.71 3.20
CA GLN A 191 -6.14 -15.16 4.16
C GLN A 191 -6.69 -13.91 4.86
N LEU A 192 -6.53 -13.89 6.18
CA LEU A 192 -6.89 -12.76 7.03
C LEU A 192 -5.76 -11.73 7.05
N ILE A 193 -5.69 -10.90 6.01
CA ILE A 193 -4.63 -9.91 5.80
C ILE A 193 -4.89 -8.59 6.56
N THR A 194 -3.83 -7.97 7.05
CA THR A 194 -3.89 -6.71 7.81
C THR A 194 -2.81 -5.76 7.31
N ALA A 195 -3.21 -4.58 6.85
CA ALA A 195 -2.32 -3.54 6.34
C ALA A 195 -1.68 -2.72 7.48
N LYS A 196 -0.59 -2.01 7.13
CA LYS A 196 0.13 -1.04 7.97
C LYS A 196 -0.06 0.37 7.40
N CYS A 197 -1.04 1.08 7.92
CA CYS A 197 -1.62 2.22 7.24
C CYS A 197 -1.12 3.58 7.72
N ILE A 198 -1.11 4.53 6.79
CA ILE A 198 -1.14 5.97 7.08
C ILE A 198 -2.56 6.48 6.85
N ALA A 199 -3.05 7.30 7.77
CA ALA A 199 -4.35 7.95 7.67
C ALA A 199 -4.20 9.32 6.99
N VAL A 200 -5.06 9.58 6.01
CA VAL A 200 -5.18 10.85 5.30
C VAL A 200 -6.61 11.35 5.48
N LEU A 201 -6.80 12.60 5.87
CA LEU A 201 -8.10 13.25 6.00
C LEU A 201 -8.29 14.23 4.83
N ASP A 202 -9.25 13.94 3.96
CA ASP A 202 -9.64 14.78 2.84
C ASP A 202 -10.80 15.70 3.25
N ILE A 203 -10.46 16.91 3.69
CA ILE A 203 -11.42 17.91 4.19
C ILE A 203 -12.26 18.50 3.04
N ALA A 204 -11.71 18.57 1.83
CA ALA A 204 -12.43 19.08 0.67
C ALA A 204 -13.63 18.17 0.34
N GLY A 205 -13.40 16.85 0.33
CA GLY A 205 -14.46 15.85 0.14
C GLY A 205 -15.47 15.74 1.30
N ALA A 206 -15.09 16.16 2.52
CA ALA A 206 -15.95 16.14 3.70
C ALA A 206 -17.04 17.22 3.70
N SER A 207 -16.86 18.30 2.94
CA SER A 207 -17.72 19.49 2.99
C SER A 207 -19.08 19.34 2.27
N GLY A 208 -19.38 18.17 1.70
CA GLY A 208 -20.71 17.81 1.18
C GLY A 208 -21.22 18.66 0.02
N ARG A 209 -20.36 19.50 -0.58
CA ARG A 209 -20.75 20.53 -1.56
C ARG A 209 -20.71 20.09 -3.02
N ASP A 210 -20.42 18.83 -3.31
CA ASP A 210 -20.31 18.38 -4.69
C ASP A 210 -21.12 17.10 -4.91
N GLU A 211 -22.21 17.21 -5.66
CA GLU A 211 -23.04 16.10 -6.14
C GLU A 211 -22.30 15.24 -7.19
N LEU A 212 -21.07 15.62 -7.57
CA LEU A 212 -20.19 14.92 -8.50
C LEU A 212 -19.15 14.00 -7.78
N ARG A 213 -19.59 13.23 -6.79
CA ARG A 213 -18.71 12.39 -5.95
C ARG A 213 -17.98 11.24 -6.67
N VAL A 214 -18.46 10.78 -7.82
CA VAL A 214 -17.89 9.60 -8.50
C VAL A 214 -16.62 9.96 -9.28
N ASP A 215 -16.58 11.12 -9.94
CA ASP A 215 -15.43 11.56 -10.76
C ASP A 215 -14.27 12.12 -9.90
N THR A 216 -14.56 12.49 -8.66
CA THR A 216 -13.57 13.05 -7.72
C THR A 216 -12.81 12.00 -6.89
N ARG A 217 -13.32 10.76 -6.76
CA ARG A 217 -12.71 9.70 -5.93
C ARG A 217 -11.31 9.29 -6.43
N PRO A 218 -11.09 8.97 -7.72
CA PRO A 218 -9.75 8.67 -8.23
C PRO A 218 -8.77 9.82 -8.06
N ARG A 219 -9.19 11.07 -8.35
CA ARG A 219 -8.38 12.28 -8.15
C ARG A 219 -7.96 12.46 -6.70
N ALA A 220 -8.89 12.26 -5.76
CA ALA A 220 -8.58 12.37 -4.34
C ALA A 220 -7.63 11.28 -3.85
N MET A 221 -7.77 10.04 -4.35
CA MET A 221 -6.81 8.96 -4.06
C MET A 221 -5.41 9.30 -4.60
N GLN A 222 -5.33 9.84 -5.81
CA GLN A 222 -4.06 10.31 -6.37
C GLN A 222 -3.43 11.43 -5.51
N ARG A 223 -4.22 12.44 -5.12
CA ARG A 223 -3.78 13.53 -4.22
C ARG A 223 -3.30 13.00 -2.87
N ALA A 224 -4.00 12.02 -2.29
CA ALA A 224 -3.58 11.36 -1.05
C ALA A 224 -2.22 10.66 -1.20
N SER A 225 -2.04 9.91 -2.30
CA SER A 225 -0.76 9.23 -2.59
C SER A 225 0.39 10.23 -2.74
N LEU A 226 0.17 11.33 -3.49
CA LEU A 226 1.16 12.40 -3.66
C LEU A 226 1.49 13.11 -2.35
N ALA A 227 0.49 13.39 -1.51
CA ALA A 227 0.70 14.01 -0.20
C ALA A 227 1.53 13.11 0.74
N VAL A 228 1.31 11.79 0.70
CA VAL A 228 2.12 10.83 1.46
C VAL A 228 3.55 10.76 0.89
N ALA A 229 3.72 10.80 -0.44
CA ALA A 229 5.04 10.86 -1.06
C ALA A 229 5.83 12.12 -0.64
N GLU A 230 5.19 13.28 -0.66
CA GLU A 230 5.80 14.55 -0.24
C GLU A 230 6.13 14.54 1.27
N ALA A 231 5.22 14.04 2.11
CA ALA A 231 5.46 13.86 3.53
C ALA A 231 6.64 12.92 3.82
N THR A 232 6.78 11.86 3.02
CA THR A 232 7.90 10.91 3.11
C THR A 232 9.21 11.58 2.74
N ALA A 233 9.23 12.34 1.65
CA ALA A 233 10.42 13.09 1.21
C ALA A 233 10.87 14.11 2.27
N ARG A 234 9.92 14.77 2.94
CA ARG A 234 10.19 15.68 4.07
C ARG A 234 10.56 14.97 5.38
N GLY A 235 10.39 13.65 5.47
CA GLY A 235 10.70 12.89 6.68
C GLY A 235 9.76 13.13 7.86
N VAL A 236 8.51 13.51 7.57
CA VAL A 236 7.49 13.81 8.60
C VAL A 236 6.46 12.70 8.77
N VAL A 237 6.65 11.58 8.06
CA VAL A 237 5.97 10.30 8.22
C VAL A 237 7.01 9.19 8.07
N PHE A 238 6.69 8.00 8.58
CA PHE A 238 7.58 6.83 8.62
C PHE A 238 8.83 7.06 9.47
N VAL A 239 8.71 7.85 10.55
CA VAL A 239 9.81 8.04 11.52
C VAL A 239 9.90 6.82 12.46
N ASP A 240 8.75 6.21 12.73
CA ASP A 240 8.63 5.08 13.65
C ASP A 240 7.60 4.06 13.13
N PRO A 241 7.87 2.73 13.19
CA PRO A 241 6.88 1.72 12.83
C PRO A 241 5.57 1.83 13.61
N GLN A 242 5.59 2.49 14.77
CA GLN A 242 4.42 2.75 15.58
C GLN A 242 3.47 3.82 15.00
N GLU A 243 3.90 4.60 14.01
CA GLU A 243 3.01 5.51 13.28
C GLU A 243 2.00 4.75 12.41
N LEU A 244 2.35 3.53 11.99
CA LEU A 244 1.52 2.71 11.12
C LEU A 244 0.34 2.11 11.89
N ARG A 245 -0.87 2.47 11.48
CA ARG A 245 -2.14 1.95 12.02
C ARG A 245 -2.46 0.59 11.40
N PRO A 246 -2.74 -0.46 12.18
CA PRO A 246 -3.23 -1.71 11.59
C PRO A 246 -4.63 -1.50 11.00
N LEU A 247 -4.90 -2.02 9.81
CA LEU A 247 -6.25 -2.13 9.28
C LEU A 247 -6.46 -3.57 8.78
N PRO A 248 -7.32 -4.39 9.41
CA PRO A 248 -7.68 -5.70 8.88
C PRO A 248 -8.42 -5.54 7.55
N LEU A 249 -7.72 -5.67 6.43
CA LEU A 249 -8.33 -5.49 5.09
C LEU A 249 -9.42 -6.53 4.84
N SER A 250 -9.26 -7.73 5.40
CA SER A 250 -10.30 -8.77 5.37
C SER A 250 -11.59 -8.39 6.11
N GLY A 251 -11.61 -7.30 6.89
CA GLY A 251 -12.82 -6.75 7.51
C GLY A 251 -13.60 -5.81 6.60
N ILE A 252 -12.99 -5.28 5.53
CA ILE A 252 -13.66 -4.38 4.61
C ILE A 252 -14.83 -5.14 3.94
N PRO A 253 -16.06 -4.60 3.98
CA PRO A 253 -17.22 -5.24 3.35
C PRO A 253 -16.93 -5.71 1.92
N GLY A 254 -17.15 -7.00 1.65
CA GLY A 254 -16.90 -7.62 0.34
C GLY A 254 -15.46 -8.09 0.07
N TRP A 255 -14.51 -7.88 1.00
CA TRP A 255 -13.11 -8.30 0.86
C TRP A 255 -12.79 -9.65 1.51
N HIS A 256 -13.79 -10.27 2.13
CA HIS A 256 -13.68 -11.62 2.67
C HIS A 256 -15.08 -12.23 2.77
N ALA A 257 -15.20 -13.54 2.53
CA ALA A 257 -16.47 -14.23 2.61
C ALA A 257 -17.16 -14.12 3.98
N GLY A 258 -16.38 -13.93 5.05
CA GLY A 258 -16.89 -13.72 6.40
C GLY A 258 -17.56 -12.35 6.63
N THR A 259 -17.39 -11.37 5.75
CA THR A 259 -17.87 -10.00 5.98
C THR A 259 -19.40 -9.82 5.95
N ASP A 260 -20.14 -10.86 5.57
CA ASP A 260 -21.62 -10.88 5.62
C ASP A 260 -22.18 -11.40 6.95
N ASP A 261 -21.32 -11.91 7.84
CA ASP A 261 -21.68 -12.38 9.18
C ASP A 261 -21.14 -11.42 10.25
N GLU A 262 -22.03 -10.84 11.07
CA GLU A 262 -21.64 -9.97 12.18
C GLU A 262 -20.65 -10.65 13.13
N ALA A 263 -20.80 -11.96 13.35
CA ALA A 263 -19.95 -12.73 14.24
C ALA A 263 -18.48 -12.76 13.79
N PHE A 264 -18.21 -12.60 12.48
CA PHE A 264 -16.85 -12.51 11.94
C PHE A 264 -16.05 -11.37 12.59
N TYR A 265 -16.68 -10.21 12.76
CA TYR A 265 -16.07 -9.01 13.35
C TYR A 265 -15.78 -9.12 14.86
N ARG A 266 -16.33 -10.15 15.50
CA ARG A 266 -16.12 -10.43 16.93
C ARG A 266 -15.10 -11.55 17.16
N ASN A 267 -15.00 -12.49 16.22
CA ASN A 267 -14.33 -13.77 16.45
C ASN A 267 -13.08 -14.00 15.58
N ALA A 268 -12.95 -13.34 14.42
CA ALA A 268 -11.82 -13.60 13.53
C ALA A 268 -10.50 -13.05 14.11
N GLU A 269 -9.41 -13.80 13.93
CA GLU A 269 -8.13 -13.54 14.59
C GLU A 269 -7.42 -12.24 14.16
N CYS A 270 -7.78 -11.68 13.00
CA CYS A 270 -7.22 -10.42 12.51
C CYS A 270 -7.74 -9.20 13.29
N PHE A 271 -8.89 -9.30 13.94
CA PHE A 271 -9.49 -8.24 14.74
C PHE A 271 -8.87 -8.19 16.15
N ARG A 272 -7.64 -7.67 16.21
CA ARG A 272 -6.89 -7.56 17.47
C ARG A 272 -7.28 -6.30 18.25
N PRO A 273 -7.48 -6.36 19.58
CA PRO A 273 -7.80 -5.17 20.38
C PRO A 273 -6.62 -4.18 20.38
N LEU A 274 -6.92 -2.92 20.71
CA LEU A 274 -5.90 -1.89 20.91
C LEU A 274 -4.98 -2.29 22.07
N ARG A 275 -3.67 -2.16 21.88
CA ARG A 275 -2.70 -2.45 22.95
C ARG A 275 -2.76 -1.34 24.00
N PRO A 276 -2.62 -1.65 25.31
CA PRO A 276 -2.55 -0.62 26.34
C PRO A 276 -1.49 0.44 26.03
N GLY A 277 -1.86 1.73 26.15
CA GLY A 277 -0.99 2.87 25.88
C GLY A 277 -0.70 3.14 24.40
N ARG A 278 -1.31 2.40 23.46
CA ARG A 278 -1.13 2.66 22.03
C ARG A 278 -1.89 3.93 21.63
N VAL A 279 -1.17 4.86 21.02
CA VAL A 279 -1.71 6.08 20.40
C VAL A 279 -1.18 6.16 18.97
N TYR A 280 -1.97 6.73 18.08
CA TYR A 280 -1.59 6.94 16.68
C TYR A 280 -1.45 8.42 16.36
N PRO A 281 -0.56 8.80 15.42
CA PRO A 281 -0.34 10.20 15.04
C PRO A 281 -1.56 10.75 14.29
N ALA A 282 -1.88 12.04 14.44
CA ALA A 282 -2.96 12.70 13.68
C ALA A 282 -2.92 12.38 12.17
N PRO A 283 -4.07 12.29 11.48
CA PRO A 283 -4.10 12.01 10.05
C PRO A 283 -3.46 13.15 9.28
N ARG A 284 -2.90 12.85 8.11
CA ARG A 284 -2.37 13.86 7.19
C ARG A 284 -3.56 14.57 6.54
N VAL A 285 -3.64 15.88 6.71
CA VAL A 285 -4.75 16.66 6.13
C VAL A 285 -4.43 17.02 4.68
N LEU A 286 -5.33 16.69 3.76
CA LEU A 286 -5.33 17.26 2.42
C LEU A 286 -6.05 18.60 2.47
N GLN A 287 -5.33 19.67 2.13
CA GLN A 287 -5.93 20.97 1.90
C GLN A 287 -6.49 21.03 0.48
N ALA A 288 -7.57 21.78 0.26
CA ALA A 288 -8.04 22.10 -1.09
C ALA A 288 -6.90 22.81 -1.84
N SER A 289 -6.61 22.37 -3.06
CA SER A 289 -5.68 23.07 -3.95
C SER A 289 -6.39 24.29 -4.54
N ASP A 290 -5.67 25.41 -4.66
CA ASP A 290 -6.18 26.62 -5.32
C ASP A 290 -6.58 26.40 -6.81
N GLU A 291 -6.18 25.28 -7.41
CA GLU A 291 -6.60 24.87 -8.77
C GLU A 291 -8.09 24.52 -8.88
N ASP A 292 -8.74 24.12 -7.79
CA ASP A 292 -10.21 23.88 -7.80
C ASP A 292 -11.02 25.20 -7.82
N ALA A 293 -10.36 26.36 -7.66
CA ALA A 293 -10.99 27.67 -7.70
C ALA A 293 -10.96 28.35 -9.08
N SER A 294 -10.21 27.81 -10.06
CA SER A 294 -10.08 28.42 -11.39
C SER A 294 -11.05 27.86 -12.45
N ASP A 295 -11.80 26.79 -12.14
CA ASP A 295 -12.82 26.20 -13.01
C ASP A 295 -14.27 26.51 -12.55
N ALA A 296 -14.46 27.54 -11.70
CA ALA A 296 -15.77 28.03 -11.24
C ALA A 296 -16.19 29.35 -11.91
#